data_AF-A0A381VGH9-F1
#
_entry.id   AF-A0A381VGH9-F1
#
_cell.length_a   1.000
_cell.length_b   1.000
_cell.length_c   1.000
_cell.angle_alpha   90.00
_cell.angle_beta   90.00
_cell.angle_gamma   90.00
#
_symmetry.space_group_name_H-M   'P 1'
#
loop_
_entity.id
_entity.type
_entity.pdbx_description
1 polymer ?
#
loop_
_entity_poly.entity_id
_entity_poly.type
_entity_poly.pdbx_seq_one_letter_code
_entity_poly.pdbx_strand_id
1 'polypeptide(L)'
;MRLSKGNVEDITFNGTGCAISVASSSLMTDKVKGTSVSDSLDLFDKIHRLLTDENDYQTEGLDKLAALSGVRQYPTRVKCASLAWHALKTALTGSETNTSTE
;
A
#
# COMPACT_ATOMS: atom_id res chain seq x y z
N MET A 1 10.78 5.64 -6.16
CA MET A 1 11.22 4.50 -5.32
C MET A 1 12.62 4.10 -5.74
N ARG A 2 13.48 3.73 -4.80
CA ARG A 2 14.83 3.23 -5.03
C ARG A 2 14.94 1.80 -4.48
N LEU A 3 15.40 0.88 -5.32
CA LEU A 3 15.62 -0.52 -4.98
C LEU A 3 17.13 -0.82 -4.96
N SER A 4 17.56 -1.66 -4.02
CA SER A 4 18.96 -2.10 -3.91
C SER A 4 19.01 -3.49 -3.30
N LYS A 5 19.67 -4.42 -3.99
CA LYS A 5 19.86 -5.81 -3.55
C LYS A 5 18.55 -6.51 -3.09
N GLY A 6 17.42 -6.18 -3.73
CA GLY A 6 16.11 -6.76 -3.39
C GLY A 6 15.39 -6.08 -2.23
N ASN A 7 15.87 -4.93 -1.75
CA ASN A 7 15.25 -4.13 -0.70
C ASN A 7 14.79 -2.76 -1.23
N VAL A 8 13.74 -2.22 -0.62
CA VAL A 8 13.27 -0.85 -0.85
C VAL A 8 14.11 0.09 0.02
N GLU A 9 15.15 0.71 -0.55
CA GLU A 9 15.98 1.67 0.18
C GLU A 9 15.22 2.96 0.48
N ASP A 10 14.45 3.43 -0.50
CA ASP A 10 13.68 4.66 -0.34
C ASP A 10 12.42 4.65 -1.18
N ILE A 11 11.37 5.28 -0.66
CA ILE A 11 10.08 5.39 -1.30
C ILE A 11 9.43 6.71 -0.88
N THR A 12 8.87 7.39 -1.87
CA THR A 12 8.18 8.67 -1.71
C THR A 12 6.94 8.60 -2.58
N PHE A 13 5.84 9.15 -2.06
CA PHE A 13 4.61 9.34 -2.81
C PHE A 13 4.41 10.84 -3.03
N ASN A 14 4.06 11.22 -4.25
CA ASN A 14 3.53 12.52 -4.58
C ASN A 14 2.22 12.31 -5.32
N GLY A 15 1.16 13.01 -4.92
CA GLY A 15 -0.13 12.89 -5.56
C GLY A 15 -1.24 13.58 -4.77
N THR A 16 -2.30 13.92 -5.49
CA THR A 16 -3.50 14.56 -4.93
C THR A 16 -4.63 13.56 -4.91
N GLY A 17 -5.39 13.53 -3.82
CA GLY A 17 -6.55 12.66 -3.70
C GLY A 17 -7.34 12.93 -2.42
N CYS A 18 -8.35 12.10 -2.17
CA CYS A 18 -9.11 12.21 -0.93
C CYS A 18 -8.22 11.92 0.29
N ALA A 19 -8.65 12.36 1.48
CA ALA A 19 -7.86 12.17 2.72
C ALA A 19 -7.46 10.70 2.97
N ILE A 20 -8.31 9.74 2.57
CA ILE A 20 -8.03 8.29 2.73
C ILE A 20 -6.91 7.85 1.78
N SER A 21 -6.90 8.30 0.52
CA SER A 21 -5.84 7.90 -0.41
C SER A 21 -4.49 8.49 0.01
N VAL A 22 -4.48 9.75 0.46
CA VAL A 22 -3.26 10.40 0.96
C VAL A 22 -2.75 9.72 2.24
N ALA A 23 -3.65 9.42 3.18
CA ALA A 23 -3.29 8.71 4.41
C ALA A 23 -2.77 7.29 4.11
N SER A 24 -3.44 6.54 3.23
CA SER A 24 -2.99 5.20 2.82
C SER A 24 -1.61 5.24 2.17
N SER A 25 -1.37 6.17 1.25
CA SER A 25 -0.05 6.37 0.63
C SER A 25 1.03 6.69 1.66
N SER A 26 0.76 7.59 2.61
CA SER A 26 1.73 7.97 3.65
C SER A 26 2.09 6.80 4.56
N LEU A 27 1.08 6.03 5.00
CA LEU A 27 1.31 4.85 5.85
C LEU A 27 2.04 3.74 5.08
N MET A 28 1.71 3.57 3.80
CA MET A 28 2.40 2.63 2.92
C MET A 28 3.88 2.97 2.80
N THR A 29 4.23 4.23 2.50
CA THR A 29 5.64 4.63 2.36
C THR A 29 6.44 4.43 3.64
N ASP A 30 5.83 4.69 4.81
CA ASP A 30 6.47 4.47 6.11
C ASP A 30 6.74 2.98 6.38
N LYS A 31 5.79 2.10 6.03
CA LYS A 31 5.93 0.66 6.34
C LYS A 31 6.80 -0.10 5.35
N VAL A 32 6.87 0.36 4.09
CA VAL A 32 7.61 -0.30 3.01
C VAL A 32 9.07 0.17 2.92
N LYS A 33 9.40 1.34 3.47
CA LYS A 33 10.78 1.82 3.49
C LYS A 33 11.66 0.91 4.34
N GLY A 34 12.76 0.43 3.74
CA GLY A 34 13.72 -0.46 4.39
C GLY A 34 13.34 -1.93 4.41
N THR A 35 12.19 -2.33 3.84
CA THR A 35 11.76 -3.73 3.78
C THR A 35 12.22 -4.41 2.49
N SER A 36 12.24 -5.75 2.49
CA SER A 36 12.50 -6.50 1.26
C SER A 36 11.32 -6.39 0.29
N VAL A 37 11.57 -6.64 -1.00
CA VAL A 37 10.52 -6.69 -2.02
C VAL A 37 9.46 -7.74 -1.65
N SER A 38 9.88 -8.90 -1.15
CA SER A 38 8.97 -9.96 -0.69
C SER A 38 8.09 -9.49 0.47
N ASP A 39 8.67 -8.87 1.50
CA ASP A 39 7.89 -8.39 2.65
C ASP A 39 6.89 -7.30 2.23
N SER A 40 7.27 -6.48 1.24
CA SER A 40 6.42 -5.42 0.71
C SER A 40 5.23 -5.98 -0.07
N LEU A 41 5.42 -7.10 -0.80
CA LEU A 41 4.35 -7.82 -1.49
C LEU A 41 3.45 -8.56 -0.50
N ASP A 42 4.01 -9.17 0.55
CA ASP A 42 3.21 -9.79 1.62
C ASP A 42 2.35 -8.75 2.34
N LEU A 43 2.88 -7.55 2.54
CA LEU A 43 2.14 -6.43 3.12
C LEU A 43 0.99 -5.98 2.21
N PHE A 44 1.22 -5.93 0.89
CA PHE A 44 0.16 -5.68 -0.08
C PHE A 44 -0.98 -6.70 0.08
N ASP A 45 -0.68 -7.99 0.15
CA ASP A 45 -1.71 -9.03 0.25
C ASP A 45 -2.49 -8.93 1.56
N LYS A 46 -1.80 -8.62 2.68
CA LYS A 46 -2.45 -8.37 3.97
C LYS A 46 -3.39 -7.18 3.91
N ILE A 47 -2.97 -6.04 3.33
CA ILE A 47 -3.82 -4.85 3.22
C ILE A 47 -4.97 -5.07 2.25
N HIS A 48 -4.73 -5.76 1.14
CA HIS A 48 -5.78 -6.09 0.19
C HIS A 48 -6.87 -6.94 0.87
N ARG A 49 -6.47 -8.01 1.60
CA ARG A 49 -7.40 -8.81 2.40
C ARG A 49 -8.07 -8.00 3.52
N LEU A 50 -7.34 -7.10 4.18
CA LEU A 50 -7.89 -6.17 5.17
C LEU A 50 -8.93 -5.21 4.56
N LEU A 51 -8.93 -4.98 3.25
CA LEU A 51 -9.89 -4.08 2.62
C LEU A 51 -11.05 -4.82 1.92
N THR A 52 -10.85 -6.06 1.46
CA THR A 52 -11.83 -6.80 0.63
C THR A 52 -12.48 -8.04 1.28
N ASP A 53 -11.77 -8.80 2.11
CA ASP A 53 -12.28 -9.99 2.81
C ASP A 53 -13.24 -9.73 4.00
N GLU A 54 -14.51 -10.10 3.89
CA GLU A 54 -15.52 -9.90 4.94
C GLU A 54 -15.41 -10.88 6.13
N ASN A 55 -14.67 -11.99 6.00
CA ASN A 55 -14.77 -13.11 6.93
C ASN A 55 -13.52 -13.35 7.80
N ASP A 56 -12.33 -12.92 7.36
CA ASP A 56 -11.11 -13.04 8.16
C ASP A 56 -10.14 -11.89 7.84
N TYR A 57 -9.83 -11.08 8.85
CA TYR A 57 -8.79 -10.07 8.72
C TYR A 57 -7.94 -9.98 9.98
N GLN A 58 -6.70 -10.41 9.82
CA GLN A 58 -5.69 -10.30 10.85
C GLN A 58 -5.03 -8.92 10.76
N THR A 59 -5.11 -8.16 11.84
CA THR A 59 -4.39 -6.88 11.97
C THR A 59 -2.99 -7.06 12.57
N GLU A 60 -2.61 -8.31 12.86
CA GLU A 60 -1.34 -8.64 13.49
C GLU A 60 -0.17 -8.25 12.56
N GLY A 61 0.74 -7.41 13.08
CA GLY A 61 1.88 -6.88 12.31
C GLY A 61 1.55 -5.74 11.34
N LEU A 62 0.31 -5.22 11.32
CA LEU A 62 -0.09 -4.08 10.49
C LEU A 62 0.12 -2.72 11.19
N ASP A 63 0.30 -2.68 12.51
CA ASP A 63 0.56 -1.45 13.27
C ASP A 63 -0.43 -0.32 12.91
N LYS A 64 0.10 0.84 12.45
CA LYS A 64 -0.70 1.99 12.00
C LYS A 64 -1.62 1.68 10.82
N LEU A 65 -1.31 0.66 10.02
CA LEU A 65 -2.16 0.25 8.89
C LEU A 65 -3.46 -0.41 9.33
N ALA A 66 -3.53 -0.91 10.57
CA ALA A 66 -4.78 -1.43 11.12
C ALA A 66 -5.88 -0.34 11.16
N ALA A 67 -5.52 0.95 11.18
CA ALA A 67 -6.48 2.04 11.06
C ALA A 67 -7.27 2.04 9.74
N LEU A 68 -6.75 1.41 8.67
CA LEU A 68 -7.45 1.27 7.40
C LEU A 68 -8.58 0.23 7.43
N SER A 69 -8.66 -0.62 8.47
CA SER A 69 -9.71 -1.62 8.64
C SER A 69 -11.13 -1.02 8.68
N GLY A 70 -11.27 0.21 9.20
CA GLY A 70 -12.56 0.91 9.21
C GLY A 70 -13.07 1.30 7.81
N VAL A 71 -12.17 1.41 6.82
CA VAL A 71 -12.54 1.79 5.44
C VAL A 71 -13.42 0.73 4.77
N ARG A 72 -13.33 -0.52 5.22
CA ARG A 72 -14.13 -1.65 4.73
C ARG A 72 -15.64 -1.40 4.80
N GLN A 73 -16.09 -0.69 5.83
CA GLN A 73 -17.49 -0.32 6.03
C GLN A 73 -18.00 0.65 4.95
N TYR A 74 -17.10 1.18 4.11
CA TYR A 74 -17.39 2.15 3.06
C TYR A 74 -16.87 1.62 1.71
N PRO A 75 -17.62 0.75 1.01
CA PRO A 75 -17.19 0.13 -0.26
C PRO A 75 -16.73 1.13 -1.33
N THR A 76 -17.32 2.33 -1.34
CA THR A 76 -16.94 3.42 -2.26
C THR A 76 -15.54 3.99 -1.97
N ARG A 77 -15.02 3.82 -0.74
CA ARG A 77 -13.72 4.32 -0.27
C ARG A 77 -12.62 3.25 -0.26
N VAL A 78 -12.98 1.98 -0.39
CA VAL A 78 -12.01 0.87 -0.49
C VAL A 78 -11.03 1.09 -1.64
N LYS A 79 -11.52 1.54 -2.81
CA LYS A 79 -10.65 1.87 -3.96
C LYS A 79 -9.65 2.99 -3.64
N CYS A 80 -10.05 3.99 -2.85
CA CYS A 80 -9.14 5.05 -2.43
C CYS A 80 -8.05 4.54 -1.50
N ALA A 81 -8.38 3.59 -0.61
CA ALA A 81 -7.40 2.99 0.29
C ALA A 81 -6.45 2.02 -0.42
N SER A 82 -6.92 1.25 -1.41
CA SER A 82 -6.08 0.25 -2.10
C SER A 82 -5.22 0.81 -3.24
N LEU A 83 -5.52 2.00 -3.76
CA LEU A 83 -4.85 2.55 -4.95
C LEU A 83 -3.32 2.61 -4.83
N ALA A 84 -2.80 3.15 -3.72
CA ALA A 84 -1.36 3.26 -3.49
C ALA A 84 -0.67 1.90 -3.45
N TRP A 85 -1.33 0.90 -2.85
CA TRP A 85 -0.85 -0.48 -2.74
C TRP A 85 -0.78 -1.17 -4.09
N HIS A 86 -1.77 -0.96 -4.96
CA HIS A 86 -1.71 -1.46 -6.32
C HIS A 86 -0.55 -0.82 -7.11
N ALA A 87 -0.33 0.49 -6.96
CA ALA A 87 0.80 1.17 -7.60
C ALA A 87 2.15 0.61 -7.10
N LEU A 88 2.28 0.37 -5.79
CA LEU A 88 3.46 -0.28 -5.21
C LEU A 88 3.70 -1.66 -5.81
N LYS A 89 2.67 -2.52 -5.85
CA LYS A 89 2.78 -3.87 -6.41
C LYS A 89 3.29 -3.81 -7.85
N THR A 90 2.68 -2.98 -8.69
CA THR A 90 3.10 -2.78 -10.08
C THR A 90 4.56 -2.33 -10.19
N ALA A 91 4.99 -1.41 -9.33
CA ALA A 91 6.36 -0.92 -9.29
C ALA A 91 7.38 -1.99 -8.84
N LEU A 92 6.97 -2.90 -7.94
CA LEU A 92 7.82 -3.99 -7.45
C LEU A 92 7.89 -5.19 -8.41
N THR A 93 6.81 -5.47 -9.15
CA THR A 93 6.74 -6.62 -10.07
C THR A 93 7.21 -6.30 -11.49
N GLY A 94 7.75 -5.09 -11.74
CA GLY A 94 8.44 -4.78 -12.98
C GLY A 94 7.54 -4.54 -14.20
N SER A 95 6.39 -3.89 -14.03
CA SER A 95 5.86 -3.13 -15.17
C SER A 95 6.65 -1.82 -15.25
N GLU A 96 7.72 -1.83 -16.06
CA GLU A 96 8.44 -0.64 -16.45
C GLU A 96 7.52 0.29 -17.27
N THR A 97 6.68 1.05 -16.58
CA THR A 97 6.23 2.32 -17.10
C THR A 97 6.37 3.33 -15.98
N ASN A 98 7.26 4.28 -16.25
CA ASN A 98 7.39 5.56 -15.59
C ASN A 98 5.99 6.20 -15.45
N THR A 99 5.24 5.83 -14.42
CA THR A 99 3.87 6.33 -14.22
C THR A 99 4.00 7.64 -13.45
N SER A 100 4.38 8.68 -14.19
CA SER A 100 4.10 10.05 -13.83
C SER A 100 2.62 10.26 -14.08
N THR A 101 1.81 10.20 -13.02
CA THR A 101 0.40 10.61 -13.11
C THR A 101 0.35 12.13 -12.87
N GLU A 102 0.18 12.89 -13.95
CA GLU A 102 -0.30 14.28 -13.91
C GLU A 102 -1.81 14.34 -13.60
#